data_AF-A0A7Z0B490-F1
#
_entry.id   AF-A0A7Z0B490-F1
#
_cell.length_a   1.000
_cell.length_b   1.000
_cell.length_c   1.000
_cell.angle_alpha   90.00
_cell.angle_beta   90.00
_cell.angle_gamma   90.00
#
_symmetry.space_group_name_H-M   'P 1'
#
loop_
_entity.id
_entity.type
_entity.pdbx_description
1 polymer ?
#
loop_
_entity_poly.entity_id
_entity_poly.type
_entity_poly.pdbx_seq_one_letter_code
_entity_poly.pdbx_strand_id
1 'polypeptide(L)' 'MSATQEHVNDKSADIEHPQPAVHSDNEKSKLPERGDQDRDQSPADRPGKKPGEGEPSVS' A
#
# COMPACT_ATOMS: atom_id res chain seq x y z
N MET A 1 -9.98 21.96 -22.09
CA MET A 1 -9.27 21.68 -20.82
C MET A 1 -10.03 22.42 -19.73
N SER A 2 -11.05 21.79 -19.13
CA SER A 2 -11.90 22.47 -18.14
C SER A 2 -11.30 22.27 -16.75
N ALA A 3 -10.93 23.38 -16.13
CA ALA A 3 -10.35 23.46 -14.80
C ALA A 3 -11.29 22.83 -13.75
N THR A 4 -10.73 21.99 -12.87
CA THR A 4 -11.42 21.44 -11.71
C THR A 4 -11.66 22.55 -10.69
N GLN A 5 -12.94 22.90 -10.52
CA GLN A 5 -13.40 23.82 -9.50
C GLN A 5 -13.51 23.06 -8.17
N GLU A 6 -12.44 23.08 -7.37
CA GLU A 6 -12.43 22.63 -5.98
C GLU A 6 -13.39 23.54 -5.18
N HIS A 7 -14.56 23.01 -4.81
CA HIS A 7 -15.53 23.72 -3.98
C HIS A 7 -15.13 23.49 -2.51
N VAL A 8 -14.21 24.30 -1.99
CA VAL A 8 -13.94 24.36 -0.56
C VAL A 8 -15.11 25.08 0.09
N ASN A 9 -16.01 24.31 0.70
CA ASN A 9 -17.20 24.84 1.34
C ASN A 9 -16.76 25.46 2.68
N ASP A 10 -16.48 26.77 2.69
CA ASP A 10 -16.28 27.57 3.89
C ASP A 10 -17.58 27.64 4.70
N LYS A 11 -17.87 26.59 5.48
CA LYS A 11 -18.88 26.62 6.53
C LYS A 11 -18.19 26.28 7.84
N SER A 12 -18.23 27.23 8.77
CA SER A 12 -17.83 27.06 10.16
C SER A 12 -18.39 25.74 10.70
N ALA A 13 -17.51 24.84 11.13
CA ALA A 13 -17.88 23.51 11.59
C ALA A 13 -18.87 23.62 12.75
N ASP A 14 -20.10 23.20 12.52
CA ASP A 14 -21.08 22.98 13.58
C ASP A 14 -20.55 21.85 14.47
N ILE A 15 -20.12 22.20 15.69
CA ILE A 15 -19.48 21.28 16.64
C ILE A 15 -20.49 20.26 17.18
N GLU A 16 -21.78 20.61 17.22
CA GLU A 16 -22.84 19.70 17.69
C GLU A 16 -23.20 18.64 16.65
N HIS A 17 -23.03 18.96 15.36
CA HIS A 17 -23.27 18.05 14.24
C HIS A 17 -22.09 18.10 13.26
N PRO A 18 -20.93 17.51 13.64
CA PRO A 18 -19.74 17.56 12.80
C PRO A 18 -20.05 16.96 11.44
N GLN A 19 -19.64 17.68 10.39
CA GLN A 19 -19.82 17.18 9.04
C GLN A 19 -18.95 15.93 8.83
N PRO A 20 -19.49 14.89 8.17
CA PRO A 20 -18.68 13.72 7.84
C PRO A 20 -17.52 14.12 6.94
N ALA A 21 -16.36 13.48 7.13
CA ALA A 21 -15.18 13.73 6.32
C ALA A 21 -15.45 13.34 4.85
N VAL A 22 -15.04 14.20 3.93
CA VAL A 22 -15.09 13.93 2.49
C VAL A 22 -13.68 13.54 2.04
N HIS A 23 -13.51 12.30 1.61
CA HIS A 23 -12.24 11.80 1.07
C HIS A 23 -12.23 11.93 -0.47
N SER A 24 -11.06 12.25 -1.03
CA SER A 24 -10.87 12.32 -2.49
C SER A 24 -10.29 11.00 -3.00
N ASP A 25 -11.09 9.94 -2.94
CA ASP A 25 -10.69 8.59 -3.36
C ASP A 25 -10.89 8.41 -4.87
N ASN A 26 -10.09 9.14 -5.65
CA ASN A 26 -10.07 9.07 -7.11
C ASN A 26 -8.84 8.28 -7.63
N GLU A 27 -8.69 8.15 -8.95
CA GLU A 27 -7.57 7.42 -9.60
C GLU A 27 -6.17 7.91 -9.17
N LYS A 28 -6.03 9.14 -8.68
CA LYS A 28 -4.77 9.69 -8.14
C LYS A 28 -4.49 9.26 -6.70
N SER A 29 -5.51 8.83 -5.96
CA SER A 29 -5.39 8.27 -4.60
C SER A 29 -5.10 6.77 -4.61
N LYS A 30 -5.22 6.12 -5.78
CA LYS A 30 -4.95 4.68 -5.91
C LYS A 30 -3.50 4.37 -5.51
N LEU A 31 -3.34 3.46 -4.56
CA LEU A 31 -2.04 2.91 -4.21
C LEU A 31 -1.38 2.28 -5.44
N PRO A 32 -0.04 2.40 -5.58
CA PRO A 32 0.66 1.77 -6.69
C PRO A 32 0.46 0.26 -6.66
N GLU A 33 0.60 -0.36 -7.84
CA GLU A 33 0.54 -1.81 -7.97
C GLU A 33 1.53 -2.44 -6.99
N ARG A 34 1.02 -3.26 -6.08
CA ARG A 34 1.87 -4.01 -5.17
C ARG A 34 2.38 -5.22 -5.94
N GLY A 35 3.69 -5.35 -6.06
CA GLY A 35 4.36 -6.50 -6.67
C GLY A 35 4.24 -7.76 -5.79
N ASP A 36 3.01 -8.15 -5.46
CA ASP A 36 2.71 -9.23 -4.52
C ASP A 36 2.93 -10.62 -5.15
N GLN A 37 3.26 -10.70 -6.46
CA GLN A 37 3.54 -11.96 -7.17
C GLN A 37 4.67 -12.79 -6.54
N ASP A 38 5.71 -12.14 -6.02
CA ASP A 38 6.81 -12.83 -5.32
C ASP A 38 6.59 -12.95 -3.81
N ARG A 39 5.50 -12.36 -3.29
CA ARG A 39 5.14 -12.34 -1.86
C ARG A 39 4.20 -13.48 -1.47
N ASP A 40 3.54 -14.09 -2.45
CA ASP A 40 2.77 -15.33 -2.24
C ASP A 40 3.66 -16.56 -2.03
N GLN A 41 4.99 -16.40 -2.13
CA GLN A 41 5.95 -17.46 -1.82
C GLN A 41 6.20 -17.50 -0.31
N SER A 42 5.76 -18.58 0.33
CA SER A 42 6.14 -18.89 1.70
C SER A 42 7.66 -19.06 1.78
N PRO A 43 8.33 -18.65 2.87
CA PRO A 43 9.72 -19.00 3.12
C PRO A 43 9.99 -20.52 3.08
N ALA A 44 8.95 -21.34 3.21
CA ALA A 44 9.02 -22.79 3.04
C ALA A 44 8.98 -23.26 1.57
N ASP A 45 8.44 -22.46 0.64
CA ASP A 45 8.38 -22.79 -0.80
C ASP A 45 9.76 -22.68 -1.45
N ARG A 46 10.59 -21.78 -0.91
CA ARG A 46 12.01 -21.64 -1.22
C ARG A 46 12.84 -21.95 0.02
N PRO A 47 12.91 -23.23 0.44
CA PRO A 47 13.81 -23.60 1.52
C PRO A 47 15.23 -23.16 1.15
N GLY A 48 16.02 -22.80 2.16
CA GLY A 48 17.38 -22.32 1.97
C GLY A 48 18.31 -23.35 1.30
N LYS A 49 19.61 -23.12 1.40
CA LYS A 49 20.62 -24.05 0.88
C LYS A 49 20.49 -25.43 1.53
N LYS A 50 20.73 -26.47 0.75
CA LYS A 50 20.69 -27.85 1.28
C LYS A 50 21.76 -28.01 2.37
N PRO A 51 21.55 -28.89 3.37
CA PRO A 51 22.63 -29.25 4.29
C PRO A 51 23.88 -29.66 3.50
N GLY A 52 25.04 -29.08 3.83
CA GLY A 52 26.30 -29.26 3.09
C GLY A 52 26.57 -28.26 1.94
N GLU A 53 25.59 -27.44 1.51
CA GLU A 53 25.84 -26.34 0.57
C GLU A 53 26.32 -25.09 1.34
N GLY A 54 27.62 -24.81 1.28
CA GLY A 54 28.26 -23.67 1.98
C GLY A 54 29.01 -24.06 3.26
N GLU A 55 28.96 -25.34 3.63
CA GLU A 55 29.83 -25.88 4.67
C GLU A 55 31.25 -26.07 4.08
N PRO A 56 32.31 -25.62 4.78
CA PRO A 56 33.68 -25.84 4.32
C PRO A 56 34.02 -27.33 4.34
N SER A 57 34.66 -27.84 3.27
CA SER A 57 35.16 -29.23 3.24
C SER A 57 36.10 -29.48 4.41
N VAL A 58 35.71 -30.41 5.28
CA VAL A 58 36.60 -30.96 6.31
C VAL A 58 37.38 -32.13 5.69
N SER A 59 38.69 -31.96 5.56
CA SER A 59 39.66 -32.99 5.15
C SER A 59 40.21 -33.74 6.35
#